data_AF-A0A7X6PCF1-F1
#
_entry.id   AF-A0A7X6PCF1-F1
#
_cell.length_a   1.000
_cell.length_b   1.000
_cell.length_c   1.000
_cell.angle_alpha   90.00
_cell.angle_beta   90.00
_cell.angle_gamma   90.00
#
_symmetry.space_group_name_H-M   'P 1'
#
loop_
_entity.id
_entity.type
_entity.pdbx_description
1 polymer ?
#
loop_
_entity_poly.entity_id
_entity_poly.type
_entity_poly.pdbx_seq_one_letter_code
_entity_poly.pdbx_strand_id
1 'polypeptide(L)'
;MNRLSREFQVFVKPVGAACNMRCTYCYYIPRADLYPGNKFALMSDELLERYIIQHIEATTDDVVLFSWHGGEPVLAGLDFYRKALVFQKKHNREKKRIINGIQTNGTLLDDELCRFMSGEKFLVGISLDGPKKYHDRYRKDSRGRSLFSGTMRGFELLRKYGVTTEILCVVNSFNAGHPLTLY
;
A
#
# COMPACT_ATOMS: atom_id res chain seq x y z
N MET A 1 -8.54 -34.91 6.99
CA MET A 1 -8.66 -34.57 5.55
C MET A 1 -7.60 -33.55 5.23
N ASN A 2 -6.63 -33.89 4.38
CA ASN A 2 -5.61 -32.93 3.93
C ASN A 2 -6.31 -31.90 3.01
N ARG A 3 -6.71 -30.75 3.56
CA ARG A 3 -7.21 -29.63 2.78
C ARG A 3 -5.99 -29.12 2.00
N LEU A 4 -5.93 -29.38 0.70
CA LEU A 4 -4.90 -28.80 -0.17
C LEU A 4 -4.96 -27.28 0.01
N SER A 5 -3.97 -26.69 0.69
CA SER A 5 -3.85 -25.24 0.77
C SER A 5 -3.56 -24.72 -0.63
N ARG A 6 -4.38 -23.76 -1.07
CA ARG A 6 -4.20 -23.04 -2.33
C ARG A 6 -3.88 -21.61 -1.95
N GLU A 7 -2.66 -21.38 -1.48
CA GLU A 7 -2.22 -20.03 -1.11
C GLU A 7 -2.22 -19.12 -2.35
N PHE A 8 -2.87 -17.98 -2.23
CA PHE A 8 -2.82 -16.90 -3.20
C PHE A 8 -2.85 -15.56 -2.47
N GLN A 9 -2.36 -14.52 -3.13
CA GLN A 9 -2.40 -13.16 -2.60
C GLN A 9 -2.98 -12.22 -3.65
N VAL A 10 -3.90 -11.36 -3.22
CA VAL A 10 -4.51 -10.34 -4.07
C VAL A 10 -3.96 -8.98 -3.68
N PHE A 11 -3.33 -8.31 -4.64
CA PHE A 11 -2.89 -6.92 -4.51
C PHE A 11 -3.96 -6.00 -5.11
N VAL A 12 -4.71 -5.36 -4.24
CA VAL A 12 -5.82 -4.48 -4.61
C VAL A 12 -5.29 -3.10 -4.92
N LYS A 13 -5.92 -2.41 -5.90
CA LYS A 13 -5.61 -1.04 -6.29
C LYS A 13 -6.82 -0.13 -6.03
N PRO A 14 -7.01 0.39 -4.80
CA PRO A 14 -8.18 1.18 -4.44
C PRO A 14 -8.39 2.42 -5.31
N VAL A 15 -7.29 3.00 -5.84
CA VAL A 15 -7.32 4.21 -6.66
C VAL A 15 -6.75 3.97 -8.08
N GLY A 16 -6.80 2.72 -8.55
CA GLY A 16 -6.19 2.35 -9.83
C GLY A 16 -4.70 2.72 -9.87
N ALA A 17 -4.25 3.39 -10.93
CA ALA A 17 -2.87 3.87 -11.07
C ALA A 17 -2.62 5.33 -10.60
N ALA A 18 -3.58 5.95 -9.89
CA ALA A 18 -3.39 7.30 -9.35
C ALA A 18 -2.25 7.33 -8.34
N CYS A 19 -1.35 8.29 -8.48
CA CYS A 19 -0.21 8.50 -7.59
C CYS A 19 0.21 9.96 -7.60
N ASN A 20 0.67 10.47 -6.46
CA ASN A 20 1.23 11.81 -6.32
C ASN A 20 2.73 11.88 -6.70
N MET A 21 3.38 10.75 -6.94
CA MET A 21 4.75 10.67 -7.49
C MET A 21 4.76 10.37 -9.00
N ARG A 22 5.91 10.55 -9.64
CA ARG A 22 6.24 10.14 -11.01
C ARG A 22 7.59 9.44 -11.01
N CYS A 23 7.69 8.33 -10.29
CA CYS A 23 8.95 7.58 -10.25
C CYS A 23 9.30 7.08 -11.65
N THR A 24 10.53 7.32 -12.11
CA THR A 24 10.89 7.10 -13.52
C THR A 24 10.92 5.63 -13.91
N TYR A 25 11.14 4.71 -12.97
CA TYR A 25 11.07 3.26 -13.20
C TYR A 25 9.65 2.69 -13.00
N CYS A 26 8.66 3.52 -12.65
CA CYS A 26 7.33 3.01 -12.32
C CYS A 26 6.61 2.57 -13.59
N TYR A 27 6.47 1.26 -13.78
CA TYR A 27 5.69 0.68 -14.86
C TYR A 27 4.17 0.82 -14.65
N TYR A 28 3.73 1.19 -13.44
CA TYR A 28 2.31 1.13 -13.06
C TYR A 28 1.53 2.40 -13.39
N ILE A 29 2.12 3.59 -13.22
CA ILE A 29 1.45 4.87 -13.55
C ILE A 29 1.02 4.93 -15.03
N PRO A 30 1.85 4.52 -16.02
CA PRO A 30 1.44 4.52 -17.43
C PRO A 30 0.25 3.60 -17.75
N ARG A 31 -0.09 2.64 -16.88
CA ARG A 31 -1.27 1.78 -17.07
C ARG A 31 -2.58 2.57 -17.01
N ALA A 32 -2.56 3.80 -16.51
CA ALA A 32 -3.68 4.74 -16.57
C ALA A 32 -4.22 4.92 -17.99
N ASP A 33 -3.33 4.95 -18.98
CA ASP A 33 -3.67 5.25 -20.37
C ASP A 33 -4.46 4.11 -21.03
N LEU A 34 -4.46 2.91 -20.42
CA LEU A 34 -5.26 1.76 -20.87
C LEU A 34 -6.77 1.93 -20.58
N TYR A 35 -7.15 2.89 -19.73
CA TYR A 35 -8.54 3.12 -19.32
C TYR A 35 -8.98 4.56 -19.62
N PRO A 36 -8.99 4.97 -20.90
CA PRO A 36 -9.36 6.33 -21.28
C PRO A 36 -10.80 6.64 -20.84
N GLY A 37 -10.97 7.76 -20.14
CA GLY A 37 -12.26 8.19 -19.59
C GLY A 37 -12.55 7.72 -18.16
N ASN A 38 -11.89 6.66 -17.68
CA ASN A 38 -11.96 6.26 -16.27
C ASN A 38 -10.85 6.97 -15.49
N LYS A 39 -11.13 8.22 -15.11
CA LYS A 39 -10.23 9.02 -14.26
C LYS A 39 -10.13 8.40 -12.88
N PHE A 40 -9.26 7.40 -12.71
CA PHE A 40 -8.85 6.82 -11.42
C PHE A 40 -9.93 6.86 -10.33
N ALA A 41 -11.11 6.30 -10.65
CA ALA A 41 -12.20 6.33 -9.69
C ALA A 41 -11.77 5.51 -8.47
N LEU A 42 -11.95 6.10 -7.29
CA LEU A 42 -11.91 5.36 -6.05
C LEU A 42 -12.80 4.12 -6.21
N MET A 43 -12.29 2.96 -5.81
CA MET A 43 -13.05 1.72 -5.74
C MET A 43 -14.37 1.99 -5.00
N SER A 44 -15.48 1.71 -5.67
CA SER A 44 -16.81 1.95 -5.10
C SER A 44 -17.10 1.02 -3.92
N ASP A 45 -18.02 1.43 -3.05
CA ASP A 45 -18.42 0.64 -1.88
C ASP A 45 -18.93 -0.75 -2.28
N GLU A 46 -19.67 -0.87 -3.39
CA GLU A 46 -20.21 -2.14 -3.86
C GLU A 46 -19.09 -3.07 -4.36
N LEU A 47 -18.09 -2.52 -5.05
CA LEU A 47 -16.92 -3.28 -5.50
C LEU A 47 -16.05 -3.70 -4.31
N LEU A 48 -15.85 -2.81 -3.33
CA LEU A 48 -15.09 -3.08 -2.11
C LEU A 48 -15.74 -4.20 -1.30
N GLU A 49 -17.05 -4.12 -1.04
CA GLU A 49 -17.77 -5.15 -0.27
C GLU A 49 -17.72 -6.50 -0.99
N ARG A 50 -17.98 -6.52 -2.30
CA ARG A 50 -17.89 -7.74 -3.11
C ARG A 50 -16.49 -8.36 -3.09
N TYR A 51 -15.45 -7.54 -3.24
CA TYR A 51 -14.06 -8.01 -3.15
C TYR A 51 -13.77 -8.64 -1.78
N ILE A 52 -14.18 -8.00 -0.68
CA ILE A 52 -13.95 -8.50 0.67
C ILE A 52 -14.62 -9.85 0.89
N ILE A 53 -15.88 -10.01 0.45
CA ILE A 53 -16.62 -11.27 0.52
C ILE A 53 -15.85 -12.36 -0.24
N GLN A 54 -15.54 -12.10 -1.51
CA GLN A 54 -14.88 -13.08 -2.37
C GLN A 54 -13.49 -13.48 -1.86
N HIS A 55 -12.72 -12.54 -1.32
CA HIS A 55 -11.38 -12.82 -0.80
C HIS A 55 -11.43 -13.70 0.46
N ILE A 56 -12.37 -13.41 1.37
CA ILE A 56 -12.56 -14.23 2.59
C ILE A 56 -13.04 -15.65 2.24
N GLU A 57 -13.97 -15.77 1.29
CA GLU A 57 -14.53 -17.05 0.86
C GLU A 57 -13.51 -17.91 0.10
N ALA A 58 -12.68 -17.28 -0.74
CA ALA A 58 -11.66 -17.98 -1.51
C ALA A 58 -10.46 -18.42 -0.66
N THR A 59 -10.16 -17.71 0.43
CA THR A 59 -9.03 -18.05 1.31
C THR A 59 -9.32 -19.31 2.12
N THR A 60 -8.52 -20.37 1.94
CA THR A 60 -8.70 -21.64 2.67
C THR A 60 -8.04 -21.66 4.04
N ASP A 61 -7.06 -20.79 4.28
CA ASP A 61 -6.27 -20.75 5.51
C ASP A 61 -6.98 -19.94 6.61
N ASP A 62 -6.48 -20.07 7.84
CA ASP A 62 -7.00 -19.34 9.02
C ASP A 62 -6.67 -17.85 8.99
N VAL A 63 -5.77 -17.42 8.11
CA VAL A 63 -5.32 -16.04 7.96
C VAL A 63 -5.75 -15.50 6.59
N VAL A 64 -6.48 -14.38 6.58
CA VAL A 64 -6.81 -13.65 5.36
C VAL A 64 -5.97 -12.37 5.29
N LEU A 65 -5.07 -12.31 4.32
CA LEU A 65 -4.22 -11.14 4.09
C LEU A 65 -4.83 -10.21 3.04
N PHE A 66 -5.21 -9.01 3.44
CA PHE A 66 -5.62 -7.93 2.54
C PHE A 66 -4.42 -7.05 2.22
N SER A 67 -4.03 -6.99 0.94
CA SER A 67 -2.88 -6.19 0.48
C SER A 67 -3.35 -4.99 -0.32
N TRP A 68 -3.22 -3.81 0.25
CA TRP A 68 -3.58 -2.52 -0.34
C TRP A 68 -2.38 -1.90 -1.06
N HIS A 69 -2.47 -1.72 -2.36
CA HIS A 69 -1.38 -1.26 -3.22
C HIS A 69 -1.91 -0.25 -4.26
N GLY A 70 -1.02 0.32 -5.08
CA GLY A 70 -1.32 0.97 -6.37
C GLY A 70 -2.15 2.27 -6.35
N GLY A 71 -1.90 3.23 -7.23
CA GLY A 71 -0.57 3.77 -7.44
C GLY A 71 -0.05 4.18 -6.06
N GLU A 72 -0.65 5.23 -5.48
CA GLU A 72 -0.54 5.53 -4.06
C GLU A 72 -1.86 5.22 -3.34
N PRO A 73 -1.96 4.12 -2.58
CA PRO A 73 -3.22 3.70 -1.96
C PRO A 73 -3.72 4.67 -0.89
N VAL A 74 -2.85 5.45 -0.23
CA VAL A 74 -3.27 6.46 0.77
C VAL A 74 -4.20 7.53 0.16
N LEU A 75 -4.17 7.73 -1.17
CA LEU A 75 -5.13 8.59 -1.86
C LEU A 75 -6.59 8.12 -1.75
N ALA A 76 -6.83 6.87 -1.35
CA ALA A 76 -8.18 6.37 -1.09
C ALA A 76 -8.85 7.07 0.12
N GLY A 77 -8.04 7.67 1.00
CA GLY A 77 -8.50 8.36 2.20
C GLY A 77 -8.85 7.40 3.34
N LEU A 78 -8.88 7.94 4.55
CA LEU A 78 -9.10 7.18 5.77
C LEU A 78 -10.48 6.50 5.83
N ASP A 79 -11.53 7.17 5.32
CA ASP A 79 -12.89 6.64 5.35
C ASP A 79 -13.06 5.39 4.50
N PHE A 80 -12.31 5.27 3.40
CA PHE A 80 -12.25 4.04 2.61
C PHE A 80 -11.77 2.86 3.46
N TYR A 81 -10.70 3.04 4.23
CA TYR A 81 -10.16 1.98 5.08
C TYR A 81 -11.06 1.67 6.28
N ARG A 82 -11.67 2.68 6.90
CA ARG A 82 -12.71 2.47 7.93
C ARG A 82 -13.84 1.59 7.39
N LYS A 83 -14.33 1.89 6.18
CA LYS A 83 -15.37 1.10 5.50
C LYS A 83 -14.90 -0.33 5.21
N ALA A 84 -13.68 -0.50 4.71
CA ALA A 84 -13.11 -1.82 4.44
C ALA A 84 -13.09 -2.70 5.71
N LEU A 85 -12.69 -2.14 6.86
CA LEU A 85 -12.71 -2.88 8.13
C LEU A 85 -14.12 -3.24 8.59
N VAL A 86 -15.10 -2.35 8.39
CA VAL A 86 -16.52 -2.64 8.68
C VAL A 86 -17.00 -3.84 7.86
N PHE A 87 -16.71 -3.86 6.56
CA PHE A 87 -17.07 -4.98 5.68
C PHE A 87 -16.33 -6.26 6.03
N GLN A 88 -15.02 -6.18 6.31
CA GLN A 88 -14.22 -7.32 6.77
C GLN A 88 -14.82 -7.95 8.03
N LYS A 89 -15.15 -7.13 9.04
CA LYS A 89 -15.78 -7.61 10.27
C LYS A 89 -17.18 -8.20 10.04
N LYS A 90 -17.99 -7.55 9.19
CA LYS A 90 -19.36 -7.99 8.85
C LYS A 90 -19.37 -9.37 8.17
N HIS A 91 -18.42 -9.62 7.28
CA HIS A 91 -18.43 -10.82 6.41
C HIS A 91 -17.51 -11.95 6.88
N ASN A 92 -16.65 -11.72 7.88
CA ASN A 92 -15.79 -12.75 8.46
C ASN A 92 -16.54 -13.69 9.44
N ARG A 93 -17.48 -14.49 8.91
CA ARG A 93 -18.33 -15.40 9.69
C ARG A 93 -17.54 -16.50 10.40
N GLU A 94 -16.47 -16.98 9.76
CA GLU A 94 -15.60 -18.04 10.29
C GLU A 94 -14.57 -17.51 11.31
N LYS A 95 -14.57 -16.21 11.59
CA LYS A 95 -13.64 -15.56 12.54
C LYS A 95 -12.17 -15.82 12.21
N LYS A 96 -11.83 -15.90 10.92
CA LYS A 96 -10.44 -15.96 10.45
C LYS A 96 -9.66 -14.76 10.95
N ARG A 97 -8.36 -14.92 11.16
CA ARG A 97 -7.47 -13.80 11.49
C ARG A 97 -7.28 -12.94 10.25
N ILE A 98 -7.74 -11.69 10.29
CA ILE A 98 -7.57 -10.74 9.19
C ILE A 98 -6.33 -9.89 9.44
N ILE A 99 -5.49 -9.75 8.42
CA ILE A 99 -4.33 -8.86 8.42
C ILE A 99 -4.49 -7.87 7.27
N ASN A 100 -4.28 -6.58 7.55
CA ASN A 100 -4.25 -5.54 6.53
C ASN A 100 -2.80 -5.06 6.34
N GLY A 101 -2.28 -5.23 5.13
CA GLY A 101 -1.00 -4.69 4.70
C GLY A 101 -1.20 -3.56 3.69
N ILE A 102 -0.48 -2.45 3.82
CA ILE A 102 -0.53 -1.33 2.87
C ILE A 102 0.88 -0.95 2.41
N GLN A 103 1.05 -0.79 1.09
CA GLN A 103 2.29 -0.32 0.49
C GLN A 103 2.15 1.13 0.04
N THR A 104 2.91 2.04 0.65
CA THR A 104 2.81 3.49 0.40
C THR A 104 4.18 4.09 0.05
N ASN A 105 4.16 5.25 -0.62
CA ASN A 105 5.33 6.11 -0.73
C ASN A 105 5.59 6.97 0.53
N GLY A 106 4.67 6.96 1.50
CA GLY A 106 4.81 7.60 2.81
C GLY A 106 4.58 9.11 2.83
N THR A 107 4.51 9.78 1.68
CA THR A 107 4.47 11.26 1.61
C THR A 107 3.17 11.88 2.10
N LEU A 108 2.08 11.10 2.11
CA LEU A 108 0.73 11.53 2.49
C LEU A 108 0.32 11.05 3.89
N LEU A 109 1.22 10.41 4.63
CA LEU A 109 0.92 9.98 6.00
C LEU A 109 0.83 11.19 6.94
N ASP A 110 -0.19 11.16 7.80
CA ASP A 110 -0.44 12.12 8.87
C ASP A 110 -0.73 11.42 10.21
N ASP A 111 -0.93 12.21 11.27
CA ASP A 111 -1.19 11.70 12.61
C ASP A 111 -2.50 10.90 12.72
N GLU A 112 -3.56 11.27 11.99
CA GLU A 112 -4.85 10.58 12.07
C GLU A 112 -4.75 9.19 11.46
N LEU A 113 -4.18 9.10 10.25
CA LEU A 113 -4.02 7.86 9.53
C LEU A 113 -3.05 6.90 10.25
N CYS A 114 -1.94 7.40 10.79
CA CYS A 114 -1.00 6.57 11.54
C CYS A 114 -1.60 6.04 12.84
N ARG A 115 -2.39 6.87 13.56
CA ARG A 115 -3.12 6.43 14.76
C ARG A 115 -4.13 5.34 14.42
N PHE A 116 -4.88 5.51 13.34
CA PHE A 116 -5.81 4.49 12.84
C PHE A 116 -5.09 3.19 12.49
N MET A 117 -4.01 3.25 11.70
CA MET A 117 -3.23 2.07 11.31
C MET A 117 -2.65 1.33 12.51
N SER A 118 -2.20 2.03 13.54
CA SER A 118 -1.71 1.42 14.79
C SER A 118 -2.83 0.70 15.55
N GLY A 119 -3.96 1.38 15.76
CA GLY A 119 -5.12 0.79 16.45
C GLY A 119 -5.67 -0.46 15.77
N GLU A 120 -5.65 -0.47 14.44
CA GLU A 120 -6.15 -1.58 13.60
C GLU A 120 -5.04 -2.55 13.18
N LYS A 121 -3.82 -2.39 13.72
CA LYS A 121 -2.66 -3.27 13.52
C LYS A 121 -2.30 -3.50 12.04
N PHE A 122 -2.34 -2.44 11.24
CA PHE A 122 -1.87 -2.49 9.86
C PHE A 122 -0.36 -2.78 9.81
N LEU A 123 0.04 -3.55 8.81
CA LEU A 123 1.43 -3.66 8.39
C LEU A 123 1.67 -2.62 7.29
N VAL A 124 2.68 -1.77 7.44
CA VAL A 124 2.94 -0.69 6.49
C VAL A 124 4.29 -0.90 5.81
N GLY A 125 4.27 -1.09 4.49
CA GLY A 125 5.47 -1.03 3.67
C GLY A 125 5.71 0.40 3.18
N ILE A 126 6.85 0.99 3.54
CA ILE A 126 7.30 2.28 2.98
C ILE A 126 8.27 2.04 1.84
N SER A 127 7.99 2.71 0.73
CA SER A 127 8.87 2.68 -0.43
C SER A 127 10.03 3.67 -0.28
N LEU A 128 11.24 3.17 -0.04
CA LEU A 128 12.43 3.99 0.22
C LEU A 128 13.67 3.33 -0.41
N ASP A 129 14.26 3.96 -1.43
CA ASP A 129 15.40 3.39 -2.16
C ASP A 129 16.78 3.78 -1.56
N GLY A 130 16.83 4.00 -0.24
CA GLY A 130 18.04 4.42 0.50
C GLY A 130 18.12 5.93 0.78
N PRO A 131 19.33 6.44 1.11
CA PRO A 131 19.53 7.86 1.41
C PRO A 131 19.09 8.78 0.27
N LYS A 132 18.83 10.05 0.59
CA LYS A 132 18.27 11.06 -0.32
C LYS A 132 18.81 11.03 -1.75
N LYS A 133 20.14 10.92 -1.91
CA LYS A 133 20.82 10.84 -3.21
C LYS A 133 20.30 9.69 -4.09
N TYR A 134 20.10 8.51 -3.50
CA TYR A 134 19.63 7.32 -4.19
C TYR A 134 18.13 7.36 -4.41
N HIS A 135 17.37 7.75 -3.39
CA HIS A 135 15.91 7.89 -3.48
C HIS A 135 15.48 8.88 -4.55
N ASP A 136 16.02 10.10 -4.52
CA ASP A 136 15.64 11.17 -5.44
C ASP A 136 16.11 10.92 -6.89
N ARG A 137 17.03 9.98 -7.12
CA ARG A 137 17.51 9.67 -8.47
C ARG A 137 16.36 9.30 -9.40
N TYR A 138 15.37 8.60 -8.85
CA TYR A 138 14.25 8.06 -9.60
C TYR A 138 12.88 8.38 -8.99
N ARG A 139 12.78 8.65 -7.68
CA ARG A 139 11.50 8.93 -7.00
C ARG A 139 11.28 10.44 -6.86
N LYS A 140 10.56 11.01 -7.82
CA LYS A 140 10.27 12.45 -7.90
C LYS A 140 8.78 12.69 -8.10
N ASP A 141 8.32 13.91 -7.87
CA ASP A 141 6.97 14.32 -8.27
C ASP A 141 6.89 14.64 -9.77
N SER A 142 5.69 15.03 -10.25
CA SER A 142 5.47 15.41 -11.65
C SER A 142 6.23 16.66 -12.11
N ARG A 143 6.79 17.44 -11.18
CA ARG A 143 7.64 18.60 -11.44
C ARG A 143 9.13 18.29 -11.27
N GLY A 144 9.49 17.02 -11.06
CA GLY A 144 10.86 16.59 -10.85
C GLY A 144 11.43 16.94 -9.46
N ARG A 145 10.59 17.34 -8.51
CA ARG A 145 11.01 17.72 -7.16
C ARG A 145 11.20 16.47 -6.29
N SER A 146 12.13 16.58 -5.34
CA SER A 146 12.34 15.57 -4.30
C SER A 146 11.14 15.48 -3.38
N LEU A 147 10.79 14.25 -3.01
CA LEU A 147 9.78 13.93 -2.00
C LEU A 147 10.36 13.16 -0.80
N PHE A 148 11.68 12.97 -0.77
CA PHE A 148 12.38 12.21 0.28
C PHE A 148 12.05 12.70 1.69
N SER A 149 12.04 14.02 1.94
CA SER A 149 11.69 14.56 3.26
C SER A 149 10.25 14.26 3.66
N GLY A 150 9.33 14.22 2.70
CA GLY A 150 7.94 13.80 2.92
C GLY A 150 7.85 12.32 3.29
N THR A 151 8.56 11.45 2.58
CA THR A 151 8.63 10.01 2.89
C THR A 151 9.24 9.77 4.28
N MET A 152 10.34 10.45 4.62
CA MET A 152 10.97 10.33 5.94
C MET A 152 10.06 10.86 7.05
N ARG A 153 9.34 11.97 6.83
CA ARG A 153 8.32 12.44 7.79
C ARG A 153 7.24 11.38 8.02
N GLY A 154 6.74 10.76 6.96
CA GLY A 154 5.77 9.67 7.06
C GLY A 154 6.30 8.46 7.84
N PHE A 155 7.56 8.09 7.60
CA PHE A 155 8.23 7.03 8.36
C PHE A 155 8.34 7.36 9.86
N GLU A 156 8.74 8.59 10.22
CA GLU A 156 8.80 9.00 11.63
C GLU A 156 7.42 9.04 12.28
N LEU A 157 6.35 9.37 11.54
CA LEU A 157 4.98 9.26 12.06
C LEU A 157 4.58 7.81 12.36
N LEU A 158 4.88 6.87 11.46
CA LEU A 158 4.63 5.44 11.73
C LEU A 158 5.36 4.97 12.98
N ARG A 159 6.62 5.38 13.15
CA ARG A 159 7.42 5.08 14.35
C ARG A 159 6.82 5.70 15.61
N LYS A 160 6.42 6.97 15.56
CA LYS A 160 5.76 7.69 16.66
C LYS A 160 4.50 6.95 17.16
N TYR A 161 3.73 6.34 16.26
CA TYR A 161 2.51 5.62 16.61
C TYR A 161 2.71 4.10 16.79
N GLY A 162 3.95 3.60 16.70
CA GLY A 162 4.26 2.18 16.90
C GLY A 162 3.68 1.26 15.82
N VAL A 163 3.55 1.74 14.59
CA VAL A 163 3.05 0.93 13.47
C VAL A 163 4.15 -0.01 12.97
N THR A 164 3.84 -1.29 12.84
CA THR A 164 4.77 -2.27 12.26
C THR A 164 5.08 -1.89 10.82
N THR A 165 6.35 -1.55 10.56
CA THR A 165 6.78 -0.93 9.31
C THR A 165 7.91 -1.72 8.66
N GLU A 166 7.80 -1.93 7.36
CA GLU A 166 8.83 -2.53 6.50
C GLU A 166 9.30 -1.52 5.45
N ILE A 167 10.51 -1.71 4.94
CA ILE A 167 11.07 -0.88 3.87
C ILE A 167 11.14 -1.68 2.58
N LEU A 168 10.60 -1.12 1.50
CA LEU A 168 10.73 -1.65 0.15
C LEU A 168 11.66 -0.76 -0.67
N CYS A 169 12.86 -1.27 -0.93
CA CYS A 169 13.89 -0.60 -1.73
C CYS A 169 13.94 -1.23 -3.13
N VAL A 170 13.75 -0.42 -4.18
CA VAL A 170 13.99 -0.88 -5.55
C VAL A 170 15.49 -0.91 -5.83
N VAL A 171 16.03 -2.09 -6.10
CA VAL A 171 17.42 -2.26 -6.56
C VAL A 171 17.52 -1.87 -8.03
N ASN A 172 18.47 -1.00 -8.35
CA ASN A 172 18.67 -0.43 -9.68
C ASN A 172 20.17 -0.21 -9.94
N SER A 173 20.53 0.16 -11.17
CA SER A 173 21.93 0.34 -11.56
C SER A 173 22.67 1.45 -10.81
N PHE A 174 21.95 2.38 -10.18
CA PHE A 174 22.56 3.47 -9.41
C PHE A 174 22.86 3.09 -7.95
N ASN A 175 22.11 2.14 -7.38
CA ASN A 175 22.25 1.76 -5.97
C ASN A 175 22.81 0.34 -5.74
N ALA A 176 22.81 -0.53 -6.77
CA ALA A 176 23.29 -1.92 -6.66
C ALA A 176 24.76 -2.05 -6.22
N GLY A 177 25.61 -1.07 -6.56
CA GLY A 177 27.02 -1.05 -6.14
C GLY A 177 27.26 -0.50 -4.73
N HIS A 178 26.21 -0.17 -3.97
CA HIS A 178 26.30 0.49 -2.68
C HIS A 178 25.45 -0.17 -1.57
N PRO A 179 25.54 -1.50 -1.36
CA PRO A 179 24.67 -2.20 -0.41
C PRO A 179 24.78 -1.67 1.02
N LEU A 180 26.00 -1.45 1.53
CA LEU A 180 26.24 -0.93 2.89
C LEU A 180 25.73 0.50 3.13
N THR A 181 25.46 1.24 2.05
CA THR A 181 24.84 2.56 2.14
C THR A 181 23.30 2.47 2.22
N LEU A 182 22.73 1.34 1.79
CA LEU A 182 21.30 1.09 1.76
C LEU A 182 20.82 0.33 3.00
N TYR A 183 21.59 -0.66 3.47
CA TYR A 183 21.28 -1.52 4.63
C TYR A 183 22.53 -2.07 5.31
#